data_AF-A0A0C3DY89-F1
#
_entry.id   AF-A0A0C3DY89-F1
#
_cell.length_a   1.000
_cell.length_b   1.000
_cell.length_c   1.000
_cell.angle_alpha   90.00
_cell.angle_beta   90.00
_cell.angle_gamma   90.00
#
_symmetry.space_group_name_H-M   'P 1'
#
loop_
_entity.id
_entity.type
_entity.pdbx_description
1 polymer ?
#
loop_
_entity_poly.entity_id
_entity_poly.type
_entity_poly.pdbx_seq_one_letter_code
_entity_poly.pdbx_strand_id
1 'polypeptide(L)'
;PDIRQLTKLGHCQFCQHIATVEAFPFPIDKDELCWKVIQEGIAKEPGLQHALSKVENDQRMKERLLDYVWGAATQVRGELAAKARMAVPTAYGLQGESLKGSGLFDVLKWLIQQGKLIHSGIDAKVMTCDESKPWKNPIFAQLIKAQWWGPKGEGRCLGPDPALNSYLDAPLCMLALVAAAVSSS
;
A
#
# COMPACT_ATOMS: atom_id res chain seq x y z
N PRO A 1 17.15 -24.28 -3.82
CA PRO A 1 16.47 -23.56 -4.92
C PRO A 1 15.01 -23.27 -4.56
N ASP A 2 14.30 -24.31 -4.14
CA ASP A 2 12.85 -24.30 -3.95
C ASP A 2 12.39 -23.47 -2.74
N ILE A 3 13.13 -23.50 -1.62
CA ILE A 3 12.81 -22.66 -0.44
C ILE A 3 12.91 -21.17 -0.78
N ARG A 4 13.89 -20.77 -1.60
CA ARG A 4 14.04 -19.37 -2.03
C ARG A 4 12.89 -18.94 -2.93
N GLN A 5 12.42 -19.83 -3.81
CA GLN A 5 11.25 -19.57 -4.65
C GLN A 5 9.98 -19.47 -3.81
N LEU A 6 9.78 -20.38 -2.86
CA LEU A 6 8.72 -20.33 -1.86
C LEU A 6 8.70 -19.01 -1.09
N THR A 7 9.86 -18.55 -0.62
CA THR A 7 9.98 -17.26 0.09
C THR A 7 9.57 -16.08 -0.79
N LYS A 8 10.01 -16.06 -2.06
CA LYS A 8 9.61 -15.01 -3.01
C LYS A 8 8.12 -15.05 -3.32
N LEU A 9 7.57 -16.23 -3.55
CA LEU A 9 6.14 -16.42 -3.81
C LEU A 9 5.32 -15.91 -2.62
N GLY A 10 5.65 -16.36 -1.40
CA GLY A 10 4.99 -15.91 -0.17
C GLY A 10 5.03 -14.39 -0.02
N HIS A 11 6.21 -13.79 -0.24
CA HIS A 11 6.36 -12.33 -0.17
C HIS A 11 5.50 -11.60 -1.21
N CYS A 12 5.50 -12.05 -2.48
CA CYS A 12 4.67 -11.44 -3.52
C CYS A 12 3.17 -11.59 -3.24
N GLN A 13 2.74 -12.77 -2.77
CA GLN A 13 1.34 -12.99 -2.39
C GLN A 13 0.93 -12.11 -1.21
N PHE A 14 1.83 -11.91 -0.24
CA PHE A 14 1.55 -11.01 0.88
C PHE A 14 1.55 -9.54 0.45
N CYS A 15 2.43 -9.11 -0.47
CA CYS A 15 2.32 -7.78 -1.12
C CYS A 15 0.92 -7.59 -1.71
N GLN A 16 0.43 -8.57 -2.49
CA GLN A 16 -0.91 -8.54 -3.08
C GLN A 16 -2.01 -8.49 -2.02
N HIS A 17 -1.91 -9.31 -0.97
CA HIS A 17 -2.87 -9.33 0.12
C HIS A 17 -2.95 -7.98 0.84
N ILE A 18 -1.81 -7.40 1.22
CA ILE A 18 -1.72 -6.08 1.84
C ILE A 18 -2.29 -5.00 0.92
N ALA A 19 -2.04 -5.15 -0.37
CA ALA A 19 -2.46 -4.19 -1.38
C ALA A 19 -3.93 -4.23 -1.72
N THR A 20 -4.65 -5.34 -1.49
CA THR A 20 -5.99 -5.56 -2.05
C THR A 20 -7.04 -6.04 -1.04
N VAL A 21 -6.61 -6.67 0.06
CA VAL A 21 -7.49 -7.28 1.06
C VAL A 21 -7.38 -6.52 2.39
N GLU A 22 -6.21 -6.55 3.02
CA GLU A 22 -6.02 -6.01 4.36
C GLU A 22 -4.69 -5.28 4.48
N ALA A 23 -4.72 -3.94 4.46
CA ALA A 23 -3.49 -3.18 4.44
C ALA A 23 -2.81 -3.04 5.81
N PHE A 24 -3.54 -3.24 6.90
CA PHE A 24 -3.09 -3.09 8.29
C PHE A 24 -3.48 -4.29 9.16
N PRO A 25 -3.03 -5.52 8.83
CA PRO A 25 -3.28 -6.68 9.68
C PRO A 25 -2.68 -6.47 11.06
N PHE A 26 -3.37 -6.99 12.08
CA PHE A 26 -2.87 -6.96 13.44
C PHE A 26 -1.66 -7.88 13.60
N PRO A 27 -0.62 -7.48 14.34
CA PRO A 27 0.57 -8.32 14.54
C PRO A 27 0.28 -9.67 15.20
N ILE A 28 -0.81 -9.80 15.96
CA ILE A 28 -1.22 -11.05 16.61
C ILE A 28 -1.64 -12.12 15.59
N ASP A 29 -2.13 -11.70 14.41
CA ASP A 29 -2.61 -12.58 13.35
C ASP A 29 -1.52 -12.91 12.33
N LYS A 30 -0.30 -12.37 12.53
CA LYS A 30 0.81 -12.48 11.58
C LYS A 30 1.04 -13.90 11.09
N ASP A 31 1.15 -14.85 12.02
CA ASP A 31 1.56 -16.21 11.68
C ASP A 31 0.46 -16.94 10.90
N GLU A 32 -0.80 -16.82 11.33
CA GLU A 32 -1.95 -17.40 10.65
C GLU A 32 -2.12 -16.78 9.25
N LEU A 33 -2.09 -15.45 9.15
CA LEU A 33 -2.32 -14.74 7.92
C LEU A 33 -1.22 -15.00 6.89
N CYS A 34 0.05 -14.87 7.29
CA CYS A 34 1.18 -15.17 6.40
C CYS A 34 1.12 -16.62 5.93
N TRP A 35 0.84 -17.57 6.82
CA TRP A 35 0.78 -18.99 6.45
C TRP A 35 -0.34 -19.28 5.46
N LYS A 36 -1.54 -18.75 5.70
CA LYS A 36 -2.69 -18.87 4.80
C LYS A 36 -2.36 -18.34 3.40
N VAL A 37 -1.81 -17.13 3.31
CA VAL A 37 -1.45 -16.49 2.03
C VAL A 37 -0.38 -17.30 1.27
N ILE A 38 0.59 -17.88 1.99
CA ILE A 38 1.59 -18.77 1.40
C ILE A 38 0.93 -20.03 0.83
N GLN A 39 0.02 -20.67 1.57
CA GLN A 39 -0.71 -21.86 1.11
C GLN A 39 -1.56 -21.58 -0.13
N GLU A 40 -2.28 -20.46 -0.16
CA GLU A 40 -3.07 -20.00 -1.30
C GLU A 40 -2.20 -19.76 -2.55
N GLY A 41 -1.01 -19.19 -2.37
CA GLY A 41 -0.03 -19.01 -3.44
C GLY A 41 0.44 -20.33 -4.03
N ILE A 42 0.77 -21.29 -3.16
CA ILE A 42 1.33 -22.59 -3.58
C ILE A 42 0.28 -23.50 -4.22
N ALA A 43 -1.00 -23.33 -3.90
CA ALA A 43 -2.08 -24.01 -4.61
C ALA A 43 -2.02 -23.74 -6.13
N LYS A 44 -1.42 -22.62 -6.56
CA LYS A 44 -1.19 -22.25 -7.96
C LYS A 44 0.18 -22.71 -8.50
N GLU A 45 1.08 -23.17 -7.62
CA GLU A 45 2.42 -23.67 -7.97
C GLU A 45 2.71 -25.03 -7.28
N PRO A 46 2.15 -26.15 -7.78
CA PRO A 46 2.30 -27.46 -7.16
C PRO A 46 3.75 -27.93 -6.98
N GLY A 47 4.67 -27.42 -7.81
CA GLY A 47 6.11 -27.74 -7.74
C GLY A 47 6.79 -27.31 -6.43
N LEU A 48 6.17 -26.42 -5.64
CA LEU A 48 6.71 -25.93 -4.37
C LEU A 48 6.14 -26.65 -3.14
N GLN A 49 5.20 -27.59 -3.31
CA GLN A 49 4.56 -28.33 -2.21
C GLN A 49 5.59 -29.04 -1.32
N HIS A 50 6.57 -29.71 -1.91
CA HIS A 50 7.64 -30.36 -1.15
C HIS A 50 8.45 -29.37 -0.30
N ALA A 51 8.71 -28.16 -0.83
CA ALA A 51 9.41 -27.12 -0.08
C ALA A 51 8.57 -26.60 1.08
N LEU A 52 7.25 -26.44 0.89
CA LEU A 52 6.32 -26.07 1.95
C LEU A 52 6.32 -27.09 3.09
N SER A 53 6.16 -28.37 2.76
CA SER A 53 6.16 -29.45 3.76
C SER A 53 7.49 -29.50 4.53
N LYS A 54 8.61 -29.24 3.87
CA LYS A 54 9.91 -29.16 4.55
C LYS A 54 9.98 -28.00 5.55
N VAL A 55 9.44 -26.84 5.19
CA VAL A 55 9.39 -25.67 6.09
C VAL A 55 8.40 -25.89 7.23
N GLU A 56 7.26 -26.51 6.96
CA GLU A 56 6.23 -26.80 7.97
C GLU A 56 6.74 -27.70 9.10
N ASN A 57 7.60 -28.67 8.77
CA ASN A 57 8.19 -29.60 9.74
C ASN A 57 9.43 -29.04 10.47
N ASP A 58 9.89 -27.82 10.15
CA ASP A 58 10.99 -27.15 10.84
C ASP A 58 10.51 -25.79 11.36
N GLN A 59 10.19 -25.77 12.65
CA GLN A 59 9.65 -24.58 13.32
C GLN A 59 10.51 -23.33 13.12
N ARG A 60 11.83 -23.47 13.16
CA ARG A 60 12.75 -22.33 13.01
C ARG A 60 12.76 -21.82 11.58
N MET A 61 12.67 -22.70 10.58
CA MET A 61 12.51 -22.29 9.19
C MET A 61 11.16 -21.63 8.94
N LYS A 62 10.09 -22.15 9.54
CA LYS A 62 8.75 -21.59 9.45
C LYS A 62 8.70 -20.17 10.00
N GLU A 63 9.17 -19.95 11.22
CA GLU A 63 9.23 -18.62 11.85
C GLU A 63 9.98 -17.61 10.96
N ARG A 64 11.16 -17.99 10.45
CA ARG A 64 11.95 -17.12 9.55
C ARG A 64 11.25 -16.81 8.24
N LEU A 65 10.51 -17.78 7.68
CA LEU A 65 9.71 -17.56 6.48
C LEU A 65 8.59 -16.56 6.77
N LEU A 66 7.86 -16.75 7.86
CA LEU A 66 6.76 -15.87 8.27
C LEU A 66 7.24 -14.44 8.55
N ASP A 67 8.38 -14.28 9.24
CA ASP A 67 9.04 -12.98 9.45
C ASP A 67 9.35 -12.27 8.13
N TYR A 68 9.93 -13.02 7.18
CA TYR A 68 10.30 -12.46 5.89
C TYR A 68 9.06 -12.04 5.07
N VAL A 69 8.05 -12.90 5.02
CA VAL A 69 6.80 -12.63 4.29
C VAL A 69 6.04 -11.46 4.91
N TRP A 70 5.98 -11.37 6.23
CA TRP A 70 5.38 -10.24 6.95
C TRP A 70 6.05 -8.90 6.60
N GLY A 71 7.36 -8.91 6.33
CA GLY A 71 8.12 -7.75 5.87
C GLY A 71 7.57 -7.09 4.60
N ALA A 72 6.84 -7.83 3.77
CA ALA A 72 6.19 -7.28 2.57
C ALA A 72 5.20 -6.15 2.91
N ALA A 73 4.51 -6.22 4.06
CA ALA A 73 3.61 -5.16 4.49
C ALA A 73 4.35 -3.84 4.71
N THR A 74 5.50 -3.90 5.40
CA THR A 74 6.35 -2.73 5.63
C THR A 74 6.88 -2.16 4.31
N GLN A 75 7.25 -3.03 3.37
CA GLN A 75 7.72 -2.59 2.05
C GLN A 75 6.63 -1.83 1.29
N VAL A 76 5.43 -2.41 1.12
CA VAL A 76 4.32 -1.77 0.40
C VAL A 76 3.97 -0.41 1.01
N ARG A 77 3.85 -0.34 2.34
CA ARG A 77 3.54 0.90 3.07
C ARG A 77 4.67 1.92 2.95
N GLY A 78 5.92 1.51 3.08
CA GLY A 78 7.09 2.39 3.03
C GLY A 78 7.27 3.04 1.65
N GLU A 79 7.13 2.26 0.58
CA GLU A 79 7.19 2.77 -0.79
C GLU A 79 6.10 3.81 -1.06
N LEU A 80 4.91 3.55 -0.54
CA LEU A 80 3.76 4.40 -0.70
C LEU A 80 3.90 5.72 0.04
N ALA A 81 4.38 5.67 1.28
CA ALA A 81 4.72 6.85 2.06
C ALA A 81 5.80 7.70 1.38
N ALA A 82 6.81 7.07 0.79
CA ALA A 82 7.84 7.79 0.03
C ALA A 82 7.25 8.53 -1.18
N LYS A 83 6.37 7.87 -1.95
CA LYS A 83 5.66 8.48 -3.10
C LYS A 83 4.76 9.64 -2.65
N ALA A 84 4.02 9.47 -1.55
CA ALA A 84 3.18 10.50 -0.95
C ALA A 84 4.01 11.74 -0.54
N ARG A 85 5.13 11.55 0.16
CA ARG A 85 6.02 12.65 0.56
C ARG A 85 6.51 13.50 -0.61
N MET A 86 6.70 12.89 -1.78
CA MET A 86 7.12 13.63 -2.98
C MET A 86 5.96 14.38 -3.66
N ALA A 87 4.77 13.80 -3.69
CA ALA A 87 3.63 14.35 -4.44
C ALA A 87 2.79 15.36 -3.63
N VAL A 88 2.57 15.10 -2.34
CA VAL A 88 1.69 15.88 -1.45
C VAL A 88 2.08 17.37 -1.42
N PRO A 89 3.36 17.76 -1.25
CA PRO A 89 3.69 19.18 -1.17
C PRO A 89 3.29 19.96 -2.42
N THR A 90 3.52 19.41 -3.61
CA THR A 90 3.12 20.07 -4.87
C THR A 90 1.60 20.08 -5.02
N ALA A 91 0.95 18.94 -4.75
CA ALA A 91 -0.48 18.76 -5.00
C ALA A 91 -1.38 19.68 -4.17
N TYR A 92 -0.96 20.02 -2.94
CA TYR A 92 -1.69 20.91 -2.04
C TYR A 92 -1.07 22.32 -1.97
N GLY A 93 -0.11 22.64 -2.84
CA GLY A 93 0.54 23.96 -2.84
C GLY A 93 1.32 24.27 -1.56
N LEU A 94 1.85 23.24 -0.88
CA LEU A 94 2.58 23.36 0.38
C LEU A 94 4.05 23.79 0.21
N GLN A 95 4.39 24.36 -0.94
CA GLN A 95 5.76 24.75 -1.31
C GLN A 95 5.91 26.27 -1.27
N GLY A 96 7.11 26.72 -0.90
CA GLY A 96 7.47 28.14 -0.91
C GLY A 96 7.38 28.82 0.46
N GLU A 97 7.81 30.08 0.50
CA GLU A 97 7.97 30.84 1.75
C GLU A 97 6.66 31.29 2.41
N SER A 98 5.54 31.22 1.67
CA SER A 98 4.21 31.65 2.12
C SER A 98 3.55 30.74 3.16
N LEU A 99 4.20 29.64 3.54
CA LEU A 99 3.71 28.65 4.51
C LEU A 99 4.71 28.41 5.65
N LYS A 100 5.33 29.48 6.15
CA LYS A 100 6.15 29.44 7.37
C LYS A 100 5.30 29.80 8.59
N GLY A 101 5.56 29.18 9.73
CA GLY A 101 4.89 29.50 11.00
C GLY A 101 3.44 29.01 11.08
N SER A 102 2.55 29.84 11.62
CA SER A 102 1.13 29.49 11.88
C SER A 102 0.34 29.14 10.61
N GLY A 103 0.68 29.71 9.46
CA GLY A 103 -0.04 29.47 8.21
C GLY A 103 0.01 28.00 7.74
N LEU A 104 1.12 27.29 7.95
CA LEU A 104 1.20 25.86 7.63
C LEU A 104 0.31 25.04 8.55
N PHE A 105 0.28 25.38 9.84
CA PHE A 105 -0.56 24.69 10.81
C PHE A 105 -2.05 24.83 10.47
N ASP A 106 -2.48 26.04 10.10
CA ASP A 106 -3.86 26.31 9.72
C ASP A 106 -4.26 25.55 8.45
N VAL A 107 -3.37 25.50 7.45
CA VAL A 107 -3.59 24.71 6.23
C VAL A 107 -3.66 23.22 6.53
N LEU A 108 -2.77 22.68 7.37
CA LEU A 108 -2.80 21.26 7.74
C LEU A 108 -4.07 20.91 8.54
N LYS A 109 -4.49 21.78 9.45
CA LYS A 109 -5.75 21.64 10.17
C LYS A 109 -6.95 21.61 9.21
N TRP A 110 -6.98 22.53 8.26
CA TRP A 110 -8.03 22.58 7.25
C TRP A 110 -8.04 21.33 6.35
N LEU A 111 -6.87 20.89 5.85
CA LEU A 111 -6.77 19.70 5.01
C LEU A 111 -7.13 18.40 5.76
N ILE A 112 -6.53 18.19 6.93
CA ILE A 112 -6.59 16.91 7.65
C ILE A 112 -7.77 16.88 8.61
N GLN A 113 -7.81 17.78 9.58
CA GLN A 113 -8.82 17.73 10.65
C GLN A 113 -10.22 18.07 10.15
N GLN A 114 -10.33 18.96 9.15
CA GLN A 114 -11.61 19.29 8.53
C GLN A 114 -11.91 18.45 7.28
N GLY A 115 -11.06 17.47 6.96
CA GLY A 115 -11.28 16.49 5.89
C GLY A 115 -11.21 17.05 4.47
N LYS A 116 -10.66 18.26 4.26
CA LYS A 116 -10.68 18.92 2.95
C LYS A 116 -9.76 18.26 1.92
N LEU A 117 -8.81 17.45 2.37
CA LEU A 117 -7.84 16.74 1.52
C LEU A 117 -8.48 15.83 0.45
N ILE A 118 -9.69 15.31 0.68
CA ILE A 118 -10.33 14.38 -0.25
C ILE A 118 -10.98 15.07 -1.46
N HIS A 119 -11.15 16.39 -1.39
CA HIS A 119 -11.89 17.18 -2.37
C HIS A 119 -11.01 17.64 -3.53
N SER A 120 -11.63 17.92 -4.68
CA SER A 120 -10.96 18.51 -5.84
C SER A 120 -10.84 20.03 -5.72
N GLY A 121 -9.99 20.64 -6.56
CA GLY A 121 -9.90 22.10 -6.67
C GLY A 121 -9.38 22.79 -5.41
N ILE A 122 -8.50 22.14 -4.65
CA ILE A 122 -7.93 22.70 -3.44
C ILE A 122 -7.04 23.89 -3.76
N ASP A 123 -7.31 25.02 -3.11
CA ASP A 123 -6.42 26.18 -3.03
C ASP A 123 -6.10 26.43 -1.55
N ALA A 124 -4.87 26.08 -1.15
CA ALA A 124 -4.40 26.25 0.22
C ALA A 124 -4.15 27.72 0.62
N LYS A 125 -4.01 28.64 -0.35
CA LYS A 125 -3.79 30.07 -0.04
C LYS A 125 -5.06 30.75 0.44
N VAL A 126 -6.20 30.36 -0.13
CA VAL A 126 -7.53 30.90 0.24
C VAL A 126 -8.41 29.90 0.99
N MET A 127 -7.90 28.68 1.25
CA MET A 127 -8.59 27.60 1.97
C MET A 127 -9.97 27.23 1.37
N THR A 128 -10.00 27.03 0.05
CA THR A 128 -11.22 26.64 -0.68
C THR A 128 -11.04 25.31 -1.41
N CYS A 129 -12.12 24.55 -1.58
CA CYS A 129 -12.16 23.34 -2.40
C CYS A 129 -13.57 23.11 -2.96
N ASP A 130 -13.68 22.24 -3.97
CA ASP A 130 -14.96 21.77 -4.50
C ASP A 130 -15.52 20.64 -3.62
N GLU A 131 -16.43 21.00 -2.72
CA GLU A 131 -17.04 20.05 -1.79
C GLU A 131 -18.10 19.14 -2.43
N SER A 132 -18.58 19.47 -3.63
CA SER A 132 -19.62 18.67 -4.33
C SER A 132 -19.13 17.31 -4.79
N LYS A 133 -17.80 17.10 -4.78
CA LYS A 133 -17.11 15.93 -5.33
C LYS A 133 -16.05 15.39 -4.37
N PRO A 134 -16.46 14.76 -3.25
CA PRO A 134 -15.51 14.08 -2.37
C PRO A 134 -14.80 12.95 -3.13
N TRP A 135 -13.58 12.63 -2.70
CA TRP A 135 -12.71 11.61 -3.31
C TRP A 135 -12.29 11.87 -4.76
N LYS A 136 -12.37 13.13 -5.22
CA LYS A 136 -11.95 13.54 -6.58
C LYS A 136 -10.62 14.28 -6.61
N ASN A 137 -9.88 14.33 -5.50
CA ASN A 137 -8.54 14.89 -5.53
C ASN A 137 -7.63 14.10 -6.50
N PRO A 138 -7.04 14.74 -7.52
CA PRO A 138 -6.17 14.07 -8.50
C PRO A 138 -4.97 13.35 -7.88
N ILE A 139 -4.52 13.76 -6.68
CA ILE A 139 -3.37 13.16 -6.02
C ILE A 139 -3.56 11.66 -5.75
N PHE A 140 -4.78 11.21 -5.44
CA PHE A 140 -5.04 9.80 -5.22
C PHE A 140 -4.68 9.00 -6.48
N ALA A 141 -5.26 9.38 -7.62
CA ALA A 141 -5.00 8.74 -8.89
C ALA A 141 -3.50 8.76 -9.26
N GLN A 142 -2.80 9.85 -8.96
CA GLN A 142 -1.35 9.94 -9.17
C GLN A 142 -0.57 8.97 -8.28
N LEU A 143 -0.89 8.87 -6.99
CA LEU A 143 -0.23 7.97 -6.05
C LEU A 143 -0.46 6.50 -6.40
N ILE A 144 -1.68 6.17 -6.80
CA ILE A 144 -2.05 4.83 -7.26
C ILE A 144 -1.27 4.46 -8.53
N LYS A 145 -1.25 5.37 -9.51
CA LYS A 145 -0.44 5.20 -10.73
C LYS A 145 1.04 5.02 -10.41
N ALA A 146 1.59 5.83 -9.50
CA ALA A 146 2.97 5.73 -9.08
C ALA A 146 3.27 4.45 -8.29
N GLN A 147 2.31 3.95 -7.50
CA GLN A 147 2.47 2.74 -6.70
C GLN A 147 2.60 1.50 -7.57
N TRP A 148 1.65 1.30 -8.49
CA TRP A 148 1.51 0.03 -9.22
C TRP A 148 2.04 0.08 -10.65
N TRP A 149 1.99 1.26 -11.29
CA TRP A 149 2.39 1.43 -12.69
C TRP A 149 3.59 2.37 -12.88
N GLY A 150 4.19 2.88 -11.79
CA GLY A 150 5.44 3.65 -11.80
C GLY A 150 6.67 2.78 -12.11
N PRO A 151 7.87 3.37 -12.32
CA PRO A 151 9.08 2.65 -12.75
C PRO A 151 9.48 1.42 -11.92
N LYS A 152 8.97 1.33 -10.68
CA LYS A 152 9.20 0.24 -9.73
C LYS A 152 7.91 -0.47 -9.30
N GLY A 153 6.80 -0.28 -10.00
CA GLY A 153 5.50 -0.84 -9.63
C GLY A 153 5.33 -2.28 -10.10
N GLU A 154 4.89 -3.16 -9.19
CA GLU A 154 4.68 -4.59 -9.47
C GLU A 154 3.52 -4.84 -10.46
N GLY A 155 2.56 -3.92 -10.55
CA GLY A 155 1.42 -4.01 -11.48
C GLY A 155 1.82 -3.98 -12.96
N ARG A 156 3.04 -3.52 -13.29
CA ARG A 156 3.58 -3.58 -14.66
C ARG A 156 3.81 -5.01 -15.14
N CYS A 157 4.20 -5.91 -14.24
CA CYS A 157 4.58 -7.27 -14.58
C CYS A 157 3.37 -8.15 -14.93
N LEU A 158 2.16 -7.71 -14.58
CA LEU A 158 0.92 -8.48 -14.75
C LEU A 158 0.15 -8.13 -16.02
N GLY A 159 0.63 -7.14 -16.80
CA GLY A 159 0.02 -6.77 -18.07
C GLY A 159 -1.36 -6.11 -17.93
N PRO A 160 -2.06 -5.83 -19.05
CA PRO A 160 -3.35 -5.14 -19.04
C PRO A 160 -4.57 -6.07 -18.93
N ASP A 161 -4.38 -7.38 -18.83
CA ASP A 161 -5.45 -8.37 -18.78
C ASP A 161 -6.09 -8.40 -17.37
N PRO A 162 -7.38 -8.04 -17.20
CA PRO A 162 -8.06 -8.07 -15.91
C PRO A 162 -8.12 -9.48 -15.27
N ALA A 163 -8.09 -10.53 -16.08
CA ALA A 163 -8.09 -11.92 -15.57
C ALA A 163 -6.77 -12.31 -14.90
N LEU A 164 -5.67 -11.62 -15.24
CA LEU A 164 -4.32 -11.87 -14.74
C LEU A 164 -3.82 -10.76 -13.82
N ASN A 165 -4.40 -9.56 -13.94
CA ASN A 165 -4.02 -8.37 -13.18
C ASN A 165 -5.15 -7.96 -12.23
N SER A 166 -5.17 -8.62 -11.07
CA SER A 166 -6.08 -8.32 -9.96
C SER A 166 -5.99 -6.89 -9.43
N TYR A 167 -4.99 -6.09 -9.85
CA TYR A 167 -4.89 -4.67 -9.51
C TYR A 167 -5.76 -3.76 -10.40
N LEU A 168 -6.29 -4.24 -11.53
CA LEU A 168 -7.17 -3.46 -12.42
C LEU A 168 -8.59 -3.30 -11.85
N ASP A 169 -9.09 -4.34 -11.18
CA ASP A 169 -10.43 -4.38 -10.57
C ASP A 169 -10.41 -4.16 -9.06
N ALA A 170 -9.24 -3.93 -8.45
CA ALA A 170 -9.09 -3.82 -7.01
C ALA A 170 -9.97 -2.68 -6.46
N PRO A 171 -11.05 -3.00 -5.71
CA PRO A 171 -11.87 -1.99 -5.09
C PRO A 171 -11.08 -1.41 -3.92
N LEU A 172 -10.83 -0.10 -3.94
CA LEU A 172 -10.77 0.73 -2.74
C LEU A 172 -9.83 0.29 -1.60
N CYS A 173 -8.85 -0.55 -1.84
CA CYS A 173 -7.60 -0.62 -1.07
C CYS A 173 -6.77 0.67 -1.26
N MET A 174 -7.16 1.53 -2.21
CA MET A 174 -6.91 2.99 -2.22
C MET A 174 -7.29 3.69 -0.89
N LEU A 175 -8.21 3.12 -0.10
CA LEU A 175 -8.60 3.61 1.24
C LEU A 175 -7.55 3.31 2.31
N ALA A 176 -6.73 2.26 2.16
CA ALA A 176 -5.60 2.02 3.05
C ALA A 176 -4.52 3.12 2.96
N LEU A 177 -4.43 3.73 1.78
CA LEU A 177 -3.58 4.86 1.45
C LEU A 177 -3.99 6.15 2.19
N VAL A 178 -5.29 6.28 2.51
CA VAL A 178 -5.81 7.35 3.38
C VAL A 178 -5.71 6.96 4.86
N ALA A 179 -5.88 5.69 5.22
CA ALA A 179 -5.71 5.22 6.58
C ALA A 179 -4.26 5.38 7.10
N ALA A 180 -3.24 5.20 6.25
CA ALA A 180 -1.83 5.46 6.58
C ALA A 180 -1.52 6.95 6.88
N ALA A 181 -2.36 7.87 6.42
CA ALA A 181 -2.24 9.30 6.73
C ALA A 181 -2.79 9.66 8.13
N VAL A 182 -3.49 8.74 8.79
CA VAL A 182 -4.05 8.90 10.15
C VAL A 182 -3.25 8.13 11.20
N SER A 183 -2.49 7.09 10.83
CA SER A 183 -1.75 6.22 11.76
C SER A 183 -0.43 6.81 12.32
N SER A 184 -0.14 8.08 12.09
CA SER A 184 0.90 8.83 12.80
C SER A 184 0.32 9.99 13.63
N SER A 185 -0.92 9.82 14.10
CA SER A 185 -1.53 10.60 15.18
C SER A 185 -1.44 9.81 16.48
#